data_AF-A0A423F7P7-F1
#
_entry.id   AF-A0A423F7P7-F1
#
_cell.length_a   1.000
_cell.length_b   1.000
_cell.length_c   1.000
_cell.angle_alpha   90.00
_cell.angle_beta   90.00
_cell.angle_gamma   90.00
#
_symmetry.space_group_name_H-M   'P 1'
#
loop_
_entity.id
_entity.type
_entity.pdbx_description
1 polymer ?
#
loop_
_entity_poly.entity_id
_entity_poly.type
_entity_poly.pdbx_seq_one_letter_code
_entity_poly.pdbx_strand_id
1 'polypeptide(L)'
;MSRHFNSDGRLNLEQQRKRAKELLPRLKAQDPNATLSLAQWEIAKQLGFSSWPKLKAHIDAIDFAARHPDFTASDEARTTHWRCGNDIAHSLHLAGFKGQFRMLTDPLCMGPVRDLPSQAFRAMRSAFISQAFAIDEADAARRVDAEYDHLEALASADHSVLWCEADAYDQLFLVRALAGLEQAPRKLELIEVDRIPGVQRFIGIGQLAPDVLAWLWPQRRLIDDDAVQLAKEAWSAYCDSSPVKWAQLAHGSHPALPLLAPALLRQLQELPGLRDGLSLTERLALTYLAEAGPTPFGRVFAELMAKREPLPFLGDMMFHALLRPLIDGDNPLLTATETHLEWPRQVLALTALGQTVLNGHAHWRDHACHARWVGGVCLRPGQPHWAIDENILPVWRP
;
A
#
# COMPACT_ATOMS: atom_id res chain seq x y z
N MET A 1 14.43 13.38 23.38
CA MET A 1 15.36 12.46 22.67
C MET A 1 14.59 11.75 21.58
N SER A 2 14.81 12.13 20.31
CA SER A 2 14.17 11.48 19.17
C SER A 2 14.60 10.01 19.14
N ARG A 3 13.68 9.08 19.36
CA ARG A 3 13.95 7.66 19.14
C ARG A 3 14.08 7.50 17.63
N HIS A 4 15.31 7.40 17.12
CA HIS A 4 15.53 6.89 15.76
C HIS A 4 15.08 5.44 15.75
N PHE A 5 13.84 5.23 15.33
CA PHE A 5 13.32 3.91 15.05
C PHE A 5 13.93 3.43 13.74
N ASN A 6 14.31 2.16 13.69
CA ASN A 6 14.78 1.57 12.45
C ASN A 6 13.62 1.51 11.46
N SER A 7 13.76 2.20 10.33
CA SER A 7 12.77 2.21 9.25
C SER A 7 13.15 1.26 8.11
N ASP A 8 14.44 1.02 7.88
CA ASP A 8 14.94 0.32 6.70
C ASP A 8 15.13 -1.20 6.88
N GLY A 9 14.88 -1.70 8.09
CA GLY A 9 14.98 -3.12 8.44
C GLY A 9 16.41 -3.60 8.71
N ARG A 10 17.44 -2.80 8.42
CA ARG A 10 18.83 -3.16 8.71
C ARG A 10 19.19 -2.82 10.15
N LEU A 11 19.44 -3.84 10.97
CA LEU A 11 19.84 -3.67 12.36
C LEU A 11 21.34 -3.92 12.54
N ASN A 12 22.03 -3.06 13.30
CA ASN A 12 23.43 -3.26 13.67
C ASN A 12 23.57 -3.87 15.08
N LEU A 13 24.21 -5.04 15.19
CA LEU A 13 24.32 -5.78 16.46
C LEU A 13 25.15 -5.03 17.51
N GLU A 14 26.24 -4.38 17.12
CA GLU A 14 27.10 -3.61 18.04
C GLU A 14 26.35 -2.40 18.62
N GLN A 15 25.60 -1.70 17.77
CA GLN A 15 24.72 -0.62 18.19
C GLN A 15 23.66 -1.13 19.18
N GLN A 16 23.02 -2.28 18.92
CA GLN A 16 22.05 -2.84 19.87
C GLN A 16 22.71 -3.27 21.19
N ARG A 17 23.94 -3.82 21.16
CA ARG A 17 24.71 -4.14 22.38
C ARG A 17 25.01 -2.88 23.18
N LYS A 18 25.35 -1.77 22.52
CA LYS A 18 25.57 -0.47 23.15
C LYS A 18 24.28 0.06 23.79
N ARG A 19 23.15 0.01 23.08
CA ARG A 19 21.82 0.38 23.62
C ARG A 19 21.46 -0.43 24.86
N ALA A 20 21.71 -1.74 24.88
CA ALA A 20 21.46 -2.57 26.05
C ALA A 20 22.34 -2.17 27.26
N LYS A 21 23.63 -1.83 27.02
CA LYS A 21 24.52 -1.32 28.07
C LYS A 21 24.06 0.05 28.62
N GLU A 22 23.54 0.92 27.75
CA GLU A 22 23.00 2.24 28.14
C GLU A 22 21.64 2.14 28.86
N LEU A 23 20.85 1.11 28.56
CA LEU A 23 19.57 0.84 29.21
C LEU A 23 19.74 0.27 30.63
N LEU A 24 20.79 -0.53 30.84
CA LEU A 24 21.01 -1.26 32.11
C LEU A 24 21.01 -0.37 33.36
N PRO A 25 21.68 0.80 33.42
CA PRO A 25 21.61 1.69 34.59
C PRO A 25 20.19 2.13 34.94
N ARG A 26 19.33 2.35 33.92
CA ARG A 26 17.93 2.75 34.13
C ARG A 26 17.11 1.59 34.71
N LEU A 27 17.33 0.38 34.22
CA LEU A 27 16.69 -0.82 34.78
C LEU A 27 17.15 -1.07 36.22
N LYS A 28 18.44 -0.88 36.50
CA LYS A 28 18.99 -1.02 37.86
C LYS A 28 18.46 0.00 38.86
N ALA A 29 18.04 1.16 38.40
CA ALA A 29 17.38 2.16 39.25
C ALA A 29 15.96 1.72 39.68
N GLN A 30 15.33 0.81 38.93
CA GLN A 30 13.99 0.28 39.23
C GLN A 30 14.07 -1.09 39.93
N ASP A 31 14.98 -1.96 39.50
CA ASP A 31 15.29 -3.26 40.09
C ASP A 31 16.81 -3.44 40.18
N PRO A 32 17.41 -3.39 41.38
CA PRO A 32 18.85 -3.59 41.58
C PRO A 32 19.40 -4.90 41.01
N ASN A 33 18.56 -5.93 40.87
CA ASN A 33 18.92 -7.24 40.31
C ASN A 33 18.87 -7.29 38.77
N ALA A 34 18.48 -6.20 38.11
CA ALA A 34 18.43 -6.15 36.65
C ALA A 34 19.79 -6.50 36.02
N THR A 35 19.74 -7.42 35.05
CA THR A 35 20.92 -7.94 34.34
C THR A 35 21.05 -7.36 32.94
N LEU A 36 22.24 -7.46 32.35
CA LEU A 36 22.43 -7.11 30.93
C LEU A 36 21.56 -7.97 30.02
N SER A 37 21.32 -9.24 30.39
CA SER A 37 20.43 -10.16 29.67
C SER A 37 18.99 -9.63 29.63
N LEU A 38 18.51 -9.05 30.74
CA LEU A 38 17.20 -8.39 30.80
C LEU A 38 17.18 -7.16 29.89
N ALA A 39 18.21 -6.31 29.95
CA ALA A 39 18.31 -5.14 29.05
C ALA A 39 18.34 -5.53 27.57
N GLN A 40 19.05 -6.61 27.21
CA GLN A 40 19.07 -7.17 25.86
C GLN A 40 17.70 -7.72 25.45
N TRP A 41 17.01 -8.41 26.35
CA TRP A 41 15.66 -8.91 26.10
C TRP A 41 14.66 -7.77 25.86
N GLU A 42 14.71 -6.69 26.65
CA GLU A 42 13.89 -5.49 26.46
C GLU A 42 14.12 -4.85 25.08
N ILE A 43 15.38 -4.68 24.68
CA ILE A 43 15.72 -4.15 23.34
C ILE A 43 15.20 -5.08 22.23
N ALA A 44 15.36 -6.39 22.38
CA ALA A 44 14.85 -7.36 21.41
C ALA A 44 13.32 -7.28 21.28
N LYS A 45 12.60 -7.21 22.41
CA LYS A 45 11.14 -7.06 22.45
C LYS A 45 10.66 -5.76 21.80
N GLN A 46 11.33 -4.65 22.08
CA GLN A 46 11.05 -3.35 21.45
C GLN A 46 11.20 -3.39 19.92
N LEU A 47 12.10 -4.23 19.41
CA LEU A 47 12.34 -4.42 17.98
C LEU A 47 11.47 -5.55 17.38
N GLY A 48 10.51 -6.09 18.12
CA GLY A 48 9.59 -7.13 17.64
C GLY A 48 10.11 -8.57 17.74
N PHE A 49 11.23 -8.81 18.41
CA PHE A 49 11.80 -10.15 18.57
C PHE A 49 11.40 -10.78 19.90
N SER A 50 11.15 -12.09 19.90
CA SER A 50 10.80 -12.80 21.13
C SER A 50 11.99 -13.01 22.08
N SER A 51 13.23 -12.88 21.58
CA SER A 51 14.46 -13.03 22.36
C SER A 51 15.67 -12.37 21.67
N TRP A 52 16.73 -12.08 22.44
CA TRP A 52 17.98 -11.54 21.92
C TRP A 52 18.70 -12.46 20.91
N PRO A 53 18.77 -13.79 21.11
CA PRO A 53 19.30 -14.70 20.09
C PRO A 53 18.56 -14.63 18.75
N LYS A 54 17.24 -14.46 18.74
CA LYS A 54 16.47 -14.30 17.48
C LYS A 54 16.79 -12.98 16.78
N LEU A 55 16.95 -11.90 17.54
CA LEU A 55 17.42 -10.62 17.00
C LEU A 55 18.81 -10.79 16.37
N LYS A 56 19.74 -11.43 17.07
CA LYS A 56 21.09 -11.69 16.54
C LYS A 56 21.04 -12.54 15.26
N ALA A 57 20.28 -13.64 15.28
CA ALA A 57 20.14 -14.52 14.12
C ALA A 57 19.56 -13.80 12.89
N HIS A 58 18.60 -12.89 13.10
CA HIS A 58 18.06 -12.06 12.03
C HIS A 58 19.11 -11.09 11.45
N ILE A 59 19.88 -10.41 12.30
CA ILE A 59 20.98 -9.54 11.86
C ILE A 59 22.02 -10.34 11.07
N ASP A 60 22.45 -11.48 11.62
CA ASP A 60 23.43 -12.35 10.97
C ASP A 60 22.91 -12.88 9.62
N ALA A 61 21.60 -13.17 9.50
CA ALA A 61 20.99 -13.64 8.26
C ALA A 61 20.96 -12.56 7.17
N ILE A 62 20.62 -11.31 7.52
CA ILE A 62 20.69 -10.16 6.60
C ILE A 62 22.14 -9.94 6.15
N ASP A 63 23.06 -9.88 7.10
CA ASP A 63 24.49 -9.71 6.82
C ASP A 63 25.07 -10.82 5.95
N PHE A 64 24.62 -12.07 6.17
CA PHE A 64 25.03 -13.21 5.36
C PHE A 64 24.52 -13.09 3.93
N ALA A 65 23.23 -12.80 3.75
CA ALA A 65 22.61 -12.62 2.43
C ALA A 65 23.29 -11.50 1.64
N ALA A 66 23.60 -10.37 2.30
CA ALA A 66 24.27 -9.24 1.69
C ALA A 66 25.72 -9.53 1.23
N ARG A 67 26.45 -10.37 1.98
CA ARG A 67 27.83 -10.76 1.64
C ARG A 67 27.91 -11.89 0.63
N HIS A 68 26.81 -12.61 0.40
CA HIS A 68 26.77 -13.77 -0.50
C HIS A 68 25.57 -13.68 -1.46
N PRO A 69 25.46 -12.60 -2.26
CA PRO A 69 24.34 -12.44 -3.18
C PRO A 69 24.24 -13.63 -4.14
N ASP A 70 25.36 -14.11 -4.70
CA ASP A 70 25.33 -15.26 -5.62
C ASP A 70 24.97 -16.61 -4.95
N PHE A 71 25.17 -16.75 -3.63
CA PHE A 71 24.91 -18.01 -2.92
C PHE A 71 23.41 -18.26 -2.68
N THR A 72 22.66 -17.18 -2.39
CA THR A 72 21.21 -17.25 -2.14
C THR A 72 20.36 -16.68 -3.28
N ALA A 73 20.89 -15.79 -4.11
CA ALA A 73 20.13 -15.21 -5.20
C ALA A 73 19.79 -16.29 -6.24
N SER A 74 20.73 -17.03 -6.82
CA SER A 74 20.38 -17.80 -8.04
C SER A 74 19.56 -16.93 -9.03
N ASP A 75 19.76 -15.61 -8.99
CA ASP A 75 19.03 -14.68 -9.82
C ASP A 75 19.73 -14.69 -11.17
N GLU A 76 19.01 -15.17 -12.16
CA GLU A 76 19.54 -15.37 -13.50
C GLU A 76 19.30 -14.08 -14.31
N ALA A 77 20.17 -13.75 -15.25
CA ALA A 77 19.97 -12.57 -16.12
C ALA A 77 18.63 -12.60 -16.90
N ARG A 78 17.97 -13.76 -16.96
CA ARG A 78 16.64 -13.97 -17.57
C ARG A 78 15.46 -13.78 -16.60
N THR A 79 15.70 -13.61 -15.30
CA THR A 79 14.62 -13.33 -14.34
C THR A 79 13.97 -11.99 -14.67
N THR A 80 12.65 -11.93 -14.59
CA THR A 80 11.89 -10.67 -14.64
C THR A 80 11.35 -10.35 -13.26
N HIS A 81 11.80 -9.27 -12.66
CA HIS A 81 11.26 -8.76 -11.41
C HIS A 81 10.13 -7.79 -11.69
N TRP A 82 8.99 -7.97 -11.03
CA TRP A 82 7.81 -7.14 -11.19
C TRP A 82 7.44 -6.40 -9.90
N ARG A 83 7.02 -5.15 -10.03
CA ARG A 83 6.56 -4.28 -8.93
C ARG A 83 5.44 -3.35 -9.42
N CYS A 84 4.59 -2.86 -8.53
CA CYS A 84 3.59 -1.82 -8.84
C CYS A 84 4.22 -0.41 -9.05
N GLY A 85 5.53 -0.27 -8.89
CA GLY A 85 6.27 1.00 -8.90
C GLY A 85 7.78 0.78 -9.08
N ASN A 86 8.57 1.86 -8.99
CA ASN A 86 10.02 1.83 -9.20
C ASN A 86 10.85 1.93 -7.90
N ASP A 87 10.19 1.95 -6.75
CA ASP A 87 10.75 2.24 -5.42
C ASP A 87 11.85 1.26 -4.99
N ILE A 88 11.86 0.05 -5.53
CA ILE A 88 12.90 -0.96 -5.25
C ILE A 88 13.89 -1.16 -6.41
N ALA A 89 13.70 -0.53 -7.57
CA ALA A 89 14.48 -0.83 -8.78
C ALA A 89 15.99 -0.62 -8.57
N HIS A 90 16.36 0.52 -7.97
CA HIS A 90 17.75 0.81 -7.64
C HIS A 90 18.28 -0.09 -6.52
N SER A 91 17.48 -0.35 -5.48
CA SER A 91 17.87 -1.19 -4.35
C SER A 91 18.10 -2.65 -4.76
N LEU A 92 17.34 -3.18 -5.71
CA LEU A 92 17.59 -4.50 -6.31
C LEU A 92 18.94 -4.52 -7.03
N HIS A 93 19.26 -3.49 -7.82
CA HIS A 93 20.58 -3.40 -8.45
C HIS A 93 21.72 -3.37 -7.42
N LEU A 94 21.59 -2.57 -6.36
CA LEU A 94 22.57 -2.52 -5.27
C LEU A 94 22.70 -3.85 -4.52
N ALA A 95 21.62 -4.61 -4.39
CA ALA A 95 21.61 -5.93 -3.78
C ALA A 95 22.20 -7.03 -4.68
N GLY A 96 22.59 -6.70 -5.92
CA GLY A 96 23.27 -7.61 -6.84
C GLY A 96 22.35 -8.41 -7.76
N PHE A 97 21.05 -8.06 -7.84
CA PHE A 97 20.13 -8.66 -8.81
C PHE A 97 20.51 -8.26 -10.24
N LYS A 98 20.47 -9.25 -11.14
CA LYS A 98 20.89 -9.16 -12.55
C LYS A 98 19.69 -9.24 -13.51
N GLY A 99 18.55 -9.72 -13.03
CA GLY A 99 17.31 -9.81 -13.81
C GLY A 99 16.79 -8.45 -14.30
N GLN A 100 15.93 -8.48 -15.31
CA GLN A 100 15.25 -7.27 -15.80
C GLN A 100 14.16 -6.83 -14.82
N PHE A 101 13.96 -5.51 -14.70
CA PHE A 101 12.91 -4.93 -13.87
C PHE A 101 11.75 -4.43 -14.73
N ARG A 102 10.52 -4.79 -14.37
CA ARG A 102 9.28 -4.39 -15.03
C ARG A 102 8.30 -3.86 -13.99
N MET A 103 7.40 -3.00 -14.46
CA MET A 103 6.40 -2.36 -13.61
C MET A 103 5.04 -2.44 -14.25
N LEU A 104 4.02 -2.45 -13.40
CA LEU A 104 2.67 -2.00 -13.76
C LEU A 104 2.34 -0.85 -12.80
N THR A 105 2.43 0.39 -13.27
CA THR A 105 2.25 1.60 -12.46
C THR A 105 0.82 2.14 -12.49
N ASP A 106 -0.10 1.42 -13.13
CA ASP A 106 -1.53 1.73 -13.14
C ASP A 106 -2.11 1.61 -11.71
N PRO A 107 -2.53 2.73 -11.07
CA PRO A 107 -3.05 2.71 -9.72
C PRO A 107 -4.47 2.15 -9.70
N LEU A 108 -4.57 0.82 -9.70
CA LEU A 108 -5.84 0.10 -9.73
C LEU A 108 -6.69 0.30 -8.48
N CYS A 109 -6.12 0.81 -7.39
CA CYS A 109 -6.88 1.25 -6.21
C CYS A 109 -7.66 2.56 -6.43
N MET A 110 -7.49 3.21 -7.59
CA MET A 110 -8.17 4.45 -7.96
C MET A 110 -8.82 4.39 -9.35
N GLY A 111 -9.88 5.17 -9.53
CA GLY A 111 -10.54 5.34 -10.82
C GLY A 111 -11.48 4.20 -11.18
N PRO A 112 -12.12 4.26 -12.36
CA PRO A 112 -12.91 3.15 -12.86
C PRO A 112 -12.01 1.94 -13.12
N VAL A 113 -12.32 0.80 -12.53
CA VAL A 113 -11.73 -0.49 -12.92
C VAL A 113 -12.89 -1.37 -13.31
N ARG A 114 -13.01 -1.67 -14.60
CA ARG A 114 -14.20 -2.32 -15.18
C ARG A 114 -13.77 -3.49 -16.03
N ASP A 115 -14.63 -4.49 -16.11
CA ASP A 115 -14.43 -5.61 -17.01
C ASP A 115 -14.72 -5.16 -18.46
N LEU A 116 -13.66 -4.95 -19.23
CA LEU A 116 -13.68 -4.42 -20.59
C LEU A 116 -12.65 -5.19 -21.44
N PRO A 117 -12.87 -5.30 -22.76
CA PRO A 117 -11.83 -5.78 -23.67
C PRO A 117 -10.52 -5.00 -23.53
N SER A 118 -9.36 -5.65 -23.70
CA SER A 118 -8.03 -5.10 -23.39
C SER A 118 -7.82 -3.67 -23.90
N GLN A 119 -8.09 -3.39 -25.17
CA GLN A 119 -7.92 -2.04 -25.74
C GLN A 119 -8.83 -0.99 -25.10
N ALA A 120 -10.10 -1.33 -24.86
CA ALA A 120 -11.05 -0.41 -24.21
C ALA A 120 -10.71 -0.19 -22.74
N PHE A 121 -10.21 -1.23 -22.06
CA PHE A 121 -9.70 -1.14 -20.71
C PHE A 121 -8.49 -0.19 -20.63
N ARG A 122 -7.48 -0.40 -21.48
CA ARG A 122 -6.27 0.45 -21.53
C ARG A 122 -6.62 1.91 -21.84
N ALA A 123 -7.50 2.17 -22.80
CA ALA A 123 -7.97 3.53 -23.10
C ALA A 123 -8.70 4.19 -21.92
N MET A 124 -9.52 3.43 -21.20
CA MET A 124 -10.21 3.91 -20.00
C MET A 124 -9.22 4.23 -18.87
N ARG A 125 -8.21 3.37 -18.65
CA ARG A 125 -7.18 3.57 -17.63
C ARG A 125 -6.24 4.72 -17.96
N SER A 126 -5.78 4.85 -19.21
CA SER A 126 -4.91 5.96 -19.61
C SER A 126 -5.60 7.33 -19.50
N ALA A 127 -6.87 7.42 -19.90
CA ALA A 127 -7.67 8.63 -19.73
C ALA A 127 -7.84 9.01 -18.24
N PHE A 128 -8.13 8.03 -17.39
CA PHE A 128 -8.21 8.25 -15.94
C PHE A 128 -6.88 8.76 -15.37
N ILE A 129 -5.76 8.10 -15.71
CA ILE A 129 -4.42 8.47 -15.25
C ILE A 129 -4.05 9.89 -15.69
N SER A 130 -4.28 10.22 -16.97
CA SER A 130 -4.01 11.55 -17.51
C SER A 130 -4.77 12.63 -16.71
N GLN A 131 -6.08 12.43 -16.50
CA GLN A 131 -6.91 13.38 -15.78
C GLN A 131 -6.54 13.49 -14.28
N ALA A 132 -6.34 12.35 -13.61
CA ALA A 132 -6.11 12.32 -12.16
C ALA A 132 -4.75 12.92 -11.76
N PHE A 133 -3.72 12.71 -12.59
CA PHE A 133 -2.34 13.08 -12.28
C PHE A 133 -1.79 14.21 -13.16
N ALA A 134 -2.63 14.81 -14.00
CA ALA A 134 -2.24 15.86 -14.95
C ALA A 134 -1.05 15.45 -15.85
N ILE A 135 -1.07 14.21 -16.32
CA ILE A 135 -0.10 13.66 -17.27
C ILE A 135 -0.65 13.87 -18.68
N ASP A 136 0.22 14.19 -19.64
CA ASP A 136 -0.17 14.28 -21.06
C ASP A 136 -0.88 13.00 -21.53
N GLU A 137 -1.96 13.15 -22.30
CA GLU A 137 -2.81 12.04 -22.72
C GLU A 137 -2.04 11.00 -23.55
N ALA A 138 -1.18 11.45 -24.47
CA ALA A 138 -0.39 10.56 -25.31
C ALA A 138 0.70 9.86 -24.50
N ASP A 139 1.32 10.53 -23.54
CA ASP A 139 2.29 9.91 -22.62
C ASP A 139 1.65 8.87 -21.71
N ALA A 140 0.47 9.18 -21.14
CA ALA A 140 -0.28 8.23 -20.33
C ALA A 140 -0.70 6.99 -21.14
N ALA A 141 -1.20 7.19 -22.37
CA ALA A 141 -1.58 6.10 -23.27
C ALA A 141 -0.38 5.21 -23.62
N ARG A 142 0.75 5.80 -24.08
CA ARG A 142 1.96 5.04 -24.40
C ARG A 142 2.49 4.25 -23.21
N ARG A 143 2.48 4.84 -22.01
CA ARG A 143 2.93 4.14 -20.79
C ARG A 143 2.02 2.96 -20.47
N VAL A 144 0.70 3.17 -20.43
CA VAL A 144 -0.27 2.09 -20.16
C VAL A 144 -0.12 0.98 -21.20
N ASP A 145 -0.09 1.29 -22.49
CA ASP A 145 0.05 0.27 -23.53
C ASP A 145 1.34 -0.54 -23.35
N ALA A 146 2.48 0.11 -23.14
CA ALA A 146 3.74 -0.57 -22.93
C ALA A 146 3.73 -1.46 -21.69
N GLU A 147 3.19 -1.00 -20.56
CA GLU A 147 3.13 -1.79 -19.32
C GLU A 147 2.21 -3.01 -19.46
N TYR A 148 1.05 -2.85 -20.09
CA TYR A 148 0.12 -3.96 -20.30
C TYR A 148 0.61 -4.95 -21.37
N ASP A 149 1.35 -4.52 -22.39
CA ASP A 149 2.01 -5.41 -23.34
C ASP A 149 3.07 -6.29 -22.64
N HIS A 150 3.87 -5.70 -21.75
CA HIS A 150 4.79 -6.50 -20.95
C HIS A 150 4.03 -7.46 -20.02
N LEU A 151 2.92 -7.01 -19.42
CA LEU A 151 2.14 -7.83 -18.50
C LEU A 151 1.54 -9.05 -19.21
N GLU A 152 1.07 -8.90 -20.45
CA GLU A 152 0.59 -10.01 -21.27
C GLU A 152 1.69 -11.04 -21.55
N ALA A 153 2.95 -10.60 -21.68
CA ALA A 153 4.09 -11.48 -21.86
C ALA A 153 4.44 -12.33 -20.61
N LEU A 154 3.88 -12.01 -19.43
CA LEU A 154 4.09 -12.74 -18.18
C LEU A 154 3.79 -14.24 -18.32
N ALA A 155 2.74 -14.60 -19.06
CA ALA A 155 2.33 -15.99 -19.28
C ALA A 155 3.40 -16.84 -19.98
N SER A 156 4.26 -16.21 -20.77
CA SER A 156 5.31 -16.86 -21.59
C SER A 156 6.73 -16.69 -21.03
N ALA A 157 6.87 -15.98 -19.90
CA ALA A 157 8.17 -15.67 -19.33
C ALA A 157 8.85 -16.92 -18.73
N ASP A 158 10.16 -17.06 -18.97
CA ASP A 158 10.96 -18.16 -18.43
C ASP A 158 11.00 -18.21 -16.90
N HIS A 159 11.09 -17.03 -16.28
CA HIS A 159 11.16 -16.84 -14.84
C HIS A 159 10.69 -15.43 -14.49
N SER A 160 9.65 -15.33 -13.66
CA SER A 160 9.18 -14.04 -13.12
C SER A 160 9.06 -14.10 -11.61
N VAL A 161 9.41 -13.01 -10.95
CA VAL A 161 9.21 -12.81 -9.51
C VAL A 161 8.42 -11.54 -9.27
N LEU A 162 7.26 -11.67 -8.63
CA LEU A 162 6.41 -10.55 -8.21
C LEU A 162 6.83 -10.10 -6.81
N TRP A 163 7.04 -8.81 -6.61
CA TRP A 163 7.35 -8.20 -5.31
C TRP A 163 6.14 -7.42 -4.82
N CYS A 164 5.46 -7.97 -3.81
CA CYS A 164 4.21 -7.44 -3.28
C CYS A 164 4.22 -7.23 -1.76
N GLU A 165 3.38 -6.31 -1.33
CA GLU A 165 3.10 -5.90 0.04
C GLU A 165 1.66 -6.23 0.40
N ALA A 166 1.29 -6.00 1.65
CA ALA A 166 -0.04 -6.30 2.17
C ALA A 166 -1.14 -5.33 1.69
N ASP A 167 -0.78 -4.25 1.01
CA ASP A 167 -1.67 -3.12 0.78
C ASP A 167 -2.50 -3.23 -0.52
N ALA A 168 -3.48 -2.33 -0.68
CA ALA A 168 -4.41 -2.39 -1.80
C ALA A 168 -3.77 -2.10 -3.17
N TYR A 169 -2.73 -1.26 -3.26
CA TYR A 169 -2.07 -0.98 -4.53
C TYR A 169 -1.33 -2.23 -5.02
N ASP A 170 -0.60 -2.86 -4.12
CA ASP A 170 0.16 -4.08 -4.34
C ASP A 170 -0.72 -5.29 -4.64
N GLN A 171 -1.75 -5.51 -3.83
CA GLN A 171 -2.62 -6.67 -3.99
C GLN A 171 -3.50 -6.54 -5.24
N LEU A 172 -3.91 -5.33 -5.64
CA LEU A 172 -4.63 -5.15 -6.91
C LEU A 172 -3.72 -5.29 -8.13
N PHE A 173 -2.45 -4.89 -8.03
CA PHE A 173 -1.43 -5.22 -9.02
C PHE A 173 -1.28 -6.75 -9.16
N LEU A 174 -1.13 -7.46 -8.04
CA LEU A 174 -1.00 -8.93 -8.02
C LEU A 174 -2.23 -9.61 -8.63
N VAL A 175 -3.43 -9.20 -8.21
CA VAL A 175 -4.70 -9.69 -8.76
C VAL A 175 -4.74 -9.47 -10.27
N ARG A 176 -4.39 -8.28 -10.76
CA ARG A 176 -4.40 -8.00 -12.21
C ARG A 176 -3.39 -8.84 -12.98
N ALA A 177 -2.18 -9.00 -12.46
CA ALA A 177 -1.13 -9.80 -13.07
C ALA A 177 -1.54 -11.27 -13.20
N LEU A 178 -2.15 -11.83 -12.15
CA LEU A 178 -2.55 -13.23 -12.12
C LEU A 178 -3.87 -13.50 -12.87
N ALA A 179 -4.83 -12.58 -12.82
CA ALA A 179 -6.13 -12.76 -13.49
C ALA A 179 -6.04 -12.84 -15.02
N GLY A 180 -4.96 -12.30 -15.61
CA GLY A 180 -4.69 -12.40 -17.04
C GLY A 180 -4.12 -13.76 -17.48
N LEU A 181 -3.78 -14.65 -16.55
CA LEU A 181 -3.15 -15.94 -16.83
C LEU A 181 -4.22 -17.03 -17.01
N GLU A 182 -4.04 -17.92 -17.98
CA GLU A 182 -4.90 -19.11 -18.10
C GLU A 182 -4.65 -20.08 -16.93
N GLN A 183 -3.38 -20.34 -16.62
CA GLN A 183 -2.86 -21.17 -15.53
C GLN A 183 -1.53 -20.59 -15.03
N ALA A 184 -1.03 -21.04 -13.89
CA ALA A 184 0.21 -20.57 -13.31
C ALA A 184 1.43 -20.95 -14.19
N PRO A 185 2.27 -19.98 -14.61
CA PRO A 185 3.52 -20.29 -15.29
C PRO A 185 4.46 -21.09 -14.39
N ARG A 186 5.21 -22.02 -14.99
CA ARG A 186 6.08 -22.97 -14.27
C ARG A 186 7.04 -22.33 -13.26
N LYS A 187 7.52 -21.12 -13.54
CA LYS A 187 8.48 -20.40 -12.70
C LYS A 187 8.00 -18.96 -12.46
N LEU A 188 6.74 -18.82 -12.02
CA LEU A 188 6.22 -17.60 -11.44
C LEU A 188 6.30 -17.69 -9.91
N GLU A 189 7.10 -16.81 -9.31
CA GLU A 189 7.31 -16.76 -7.87
C GLU A 189 6.80 -15.42 -7.30
N LEU A 190 6.47 -15.42 -6.02
CA LEU A 190 5.97 -14.27 -5.27
C LEU A 190 6.80 -14.08 -4.01
N ILE A 191 7.26 -12.85 -3.80
CA ILE A 191 7.72 -12.34 -2.52
C ILE A 191 6.62 -11.43 -2.00
N GLU A 192 6.07 -11.78 -0.85
CA GLU A 192 4.92 -11.10 -0.27
C GLU A 192 5.18 -10.85 1.22
N VAL A 193 5.14 -9.58 1.65
CA VAL A 193 5.46 -9.19 3.02
C VAL A 193 4.46 -8.19 3.61
N ASP A 194 4.07 -8.42 4.87
CA ASP A 194 3.22 -7.51 5.65
C ASP A 194 3.98 -6.84 6.80
N ARG A 195 5.18 -7.31 7.11
CA ARG A 195 6.03 -6.83 8.20
C ARG A 195 7.49 -7.20 7.97
N ILE A 196 8.38 -6.39 8.54
CA ILE A 196 9.81 -6.70 8.60
C ILE A 196 10.25 -6.63 10.07
N PRO A 197 10.85 -7.70 10.63
CA PRO A 197 11.38 -7.66 11.98
C PRO A 197 12.34 -6.47 12.17
N GLY A 198 12.23 -5.76 13.30
CA GLY A 198 13.01 -4.55 13.54
C GLY A 198 12.45 -3.26 12.94
N VAL A 199 11.47 -3.34 12.03
CA VAL A 199 10.74 -2.18 11.49
C VAL A 199 9.46 -1.98 12.29
N GLN A 200 9.34 -0.85 13.00
CA GLN A 200 8.17 -0.61 13.85
C GLN A 200 6.90 -0.32 13.04
N ARG A 201 7.04 0.45 11.96
CA ARG A 201 5.96 0.84 11.06
C ARG A 201 6.38 0.49 9.65
N PHE A 202 5.90 -0.63 9.15
CA PHE A 202 6.15 -1.05 7.77
C PHE A 202 5.21 -0.27 6.85
N ILE A 203 5.77 0.61 6.01
CA ILE A 203 5.01 1.37 5.01
C ILE A 203 5.07 0.67 3.66
N GLY A 204 6.25 0.16 3.29
CA GLY A 204 6.45 -0.64 2.10
C GLY A 204 7.89 -1.09 1.91
N ILE A 205 8.14 -1.98 0.95
CA ILE A 205 9.43 -2.57 0.60
C ILE A 205 10.40 -1.49 0.10
N GLY A 206 9.91 -0.42 -0.54
CA GLY A 206 10.72 0.73 -0.96
C GLY A 206 11.50 1.42 0.16
N GLN A 207 11.09 1.26 1.42
CA GLN A 207 11.84 1.81 2.56
C GLN A 207 13.02 0.93 2.99
N LEU A 208 13.11 -0.32 2.50
CA LEU A 208 14.03 -1.32 2.99
C LEU A 208 15.43 -1.17 2.39
N ALA A 209 16.44 -1.46 3.20
CA ALA A 209 17.82 -1.51 2.72
C ALA A 209 18.00 -2.65 1.69
N PRO A 210 18.92 -2.50 0.71
CA PRO A 210 19.22 -3.55 -0.28
C PRO A 210 19.50 -4.93 0.33
N ASP A 211 20.21 -4.97 1.45
CA ASP A 211 20.51 -6.20 2.21
C ASP A 211 19.25 -6.95 2.65
N VAL A 212 18.18 -6.23 2.98
CA VAL A 212 16.89 -6.84 3.36
C VAL A 212 16.21 -7.45 2.14
N LEU A 213 16.34 -6.85 0.95
CA LEU A 213 15.82 -7.45 -0.30
C LEU A 213 16.54 -8.77 -0.62
N ALA A 214 17.87 -8.82 -0.45
CA ALA A 214 18.64 -10.05 -0.58
C ALA A 214 18.21 -11.11 0.44
N TRP A 215 17.84 -10.71 1.66
CA TRP A 215 17.30 -11.60 2.68
C TRP A 215 15.87 -12.10 2.40
N LEU A 216 15.02 -11.26 1.78
CA LEU A 216 13.66 -11.64 1.37
C LEU A 216 13.66 -12.64 0.22
N TRP A 217 14.63 -12.52 -0.67
CA TRP A 217 14.69 -13.31 -1.88
C TRP A 217 14.56 -14.84 -1.72
N PRO A 218 15.28 -15.53 -0.81
CA PRO A 218 15.10 -16.98 -0.59
C PRO A 218 13.73 -17.36 0.00
N GLN A 219 12.89 -16.39 0.39
CA GLN A 219 11.56 -16.61 0.97
C GLN A 219 10.46 -16.58 -0.10
N ARG A 220 10.81 -16.35 -1.36
CA ARG A 220 9.85 -16.42 -2.47
C ARG A 220 9.20 -17.79 -2.53
N ARG A 221 7.92 -17.81 -2.89
CA ARG A 221 7.13 -19.03 -3.08
C ARG A 221 6.62 -19.11 -4.51
N LEU A 222 6.44 -20.31 -5.03
CA LEU A 222 5.77 -20.51 -6.32
C LEU A 222 4.30 -20.11 -6.21
N ILE A 223 3.80 -19.49 -7.27
CA ILE A 223 2.37 -19.29 -7.51
C ILE A 223 1.80 -20.55 -8.14
N ASP A 224 0.66 -21.01 -7.65
CA ASP A 224 -0.09 -22.16 -8.15
C ASP A 224 -1.40 -21.74 -8.85
N ASP A 225 -2.08 -22.72 -9.43
CA ASP A 225 -3.34 -22.49 -10.14
C ASP A 225 -4.47 -22.00 -9.21
N ASP A 226 -4.44 -22.38 -7.93
CA ASP A 226 -5.40 -21.90 -6.92
C ASP A 226 -5.28 -20.39 -6.72
N ALA A 227 -4.05 -19.85 -6.65
CA ALA A 227 -3.81 -18.42 -6.59
C ALA A 227 -4.26 -17.69 -7.87
N VAL A 228 -4.02 -18.28 -9.04
CA VAL A 228 -4.49 -17.72 -10.33
C VAL A 228 -6.03 -17.69 -10.39
N GLN A 229 -6.69 -18.77 -9.98
CA GLN A 229 -8.15 -18.84 -9.98
C GLN A 229 -8.77 -17.85 -8.99
N LEU A 230 -8.21 -17.75 -7.78
CA LEU A 230 -8.63 -16.75 -6.79
C LEU A 230 -8.45 -15.32 -7.32
N ALA A 231 -7.35 -15.03 -8.02
CA ALA A 231 -7.12 -13.72 -8.61
C ALA A 231 -8.16 -13.39 -9.70
N LYS A 232 -8.58 -14.36 -10.52
CA LYS A 232 -9.67 -14.15 -11.50
C LYS A 232 -10.99 -13.80 -10.81
N GLU A 233 -11.32 -14.50 -9.73
CA GLU A 233 -12.53 -14.23 -8.94
C GLU A 233 -12.48 -12.84 -8.30
N ALA A 234 -11.33 -12.49 -7.70
CA ALA A 234 -11.11 -11.17 -7.11
C ALA A 234 -11.17 -10.05 -8.15
N TRP A 235 -10.57 -10.24 -9.33
CA TRP A 235 -10.61 -9.26 -10.42
C TRP A 235 -12.03 -9.03 -10.91
N SER A 236 -12.78 -10.11 -11.16
CA SER A 236 -14.19 -10.03 -11.58
C SER A 236 -15.05 -9.31 -10.54
N ALA A 237 -14.89 -9.67 -9.25
CA ALA A 237 -15.62 -9.03 -8.16
C ALA A 237 -15.26 -7.56 -7.98
N TYR A 238 -13.98 -7.19 -8.15
CA TYR A 238 -13.52 -5.81 -8.04
C TYR A 238 -14.00 -4.93 -9.21
N CYS A 239 -14.13 -5.52 -10.40
CA CYS A 239 -14.66 -4.85 -11.60
C CYS A 239 -16.18 -4.72 -11.62
N ASP A 240 -16.90 -5.43 -10.74
CA ASP A 240 -18.36 -5.41 -10.68
C ASP A 240 -18.88 -4.06 -10.17
N SER A 241 -20.01 -3.63 -10.73
CA SER A 241 -20.75 -2.46 -10.24
C SER A 241 -21.35 -2.64 -8.84
N SER A 242 -21.48 -3.88 -8.38
CA SER A 242 -21.87 -4.24 -7.03
C SER A 242 -20.67 -4.72 -6.21
N PRO A 243 -20.37 -4.10 -5.05
CA PRO A 243 -19.27 -4.52 -4.19
C PRO A 243 -19.60 -5.75 -3.34
N VAL A 244 -20.75 -6.41 -3.52
CA VAL A 244 -21.19 -7.52 -2.63
C VAL A 244 -20.23 -8.72 -2.71
N LYS A 245 -19.86 -9.17 -3.91
CA LYS A 245 -18.89 -10.26 -4.07
C LYS A 245 -17.50 -9.87 -3.57
N TRP A 246 -17.10 -8.63 -3.84
CA TRP A 246 -15.85 -8.08 -3.32
C TRP A 246 -15.85 -8.09 -1.78
N ALA A 247 -16.94 -7.70 -1.12
CA ALA A 247 -17.08 -7.78 0.32
C ALA A 247 -17.04 -9.22 0.87
N GLN A 248 -17.61 -10.19 0.16
CA GLN A 248 -17.49 -11.61 0.54
C GLN A 248 -16.03 -12.06 0.52
N LEU A 249 -15.27 -11.70 -0.52
CA LEU A 249 -13.83 -12.00 -0.59
C LEU A 249 -13.05 -11.30 0.52
N ALA A 250 -13.36 -10.03 0.81
CA ALA A 250 -12.68 -9.25 1.85
C ALA A 250 -12.86 -9.82 3.27
N HIS A 251 -13.98 -10.51 3.53
CA HIS A 251 -14.28 -11.17 4.81
C HIS A 251 -13.93 -12.67 4.82
N GLY A 252 -13.41 -13.20 3.70
CA GLY A 252 -12.99 -14.58 3.56
C GLY A 252 -11.58 -14.84 4.09
N SER A 253 -11.17 -16.11 4.02
CA SER A 253 -9.79 -16.55 4.24
C SER A 253 -9.28 -17.20 2.97
N HIS A 254 -8.10 -16.76 2.52
CA HIS A 254 -7.55 -17.12 1.21
C HIS A 254 -6.12 -17.65 1.37
N PRO A 255 -5.92 -18.94 1.68
CA PRO A 255 -4.57 -19.49 1.89
C PRO A 255 -3.63 -19.33 0.69
N ALA A 256 -4.16 -19.32 -0.54
CA ALA A 256 -3.39 -19.13 -1.76
C ALA A 256 -2.81 -17.70 -1.87
N LEU A 257 -3.54 -16.68 -1.37
CA LEU A 257 -3.15 -15.27 -1.33
C LEU A 257 -3.52 -14.66 0.04
N PRO A 258 -2.73 -14.92 1.11
CA PRO A 258 -3.12 -14.62 2.48
C PRO A 258 -3.36 -13.14 2.80
N LEU A 259 -2.72 -12.22 2.05
CA LEU A 259 -2.84 -10.79 2.27
C LEU A 259 -3.98 -10.13 1.46
N LEU A 260 -4.64 -10.89 0.58
CA LEU A 260 -5.70 -10.39 -0.29
C LEU A 260 -6.90 -9.86 0.51
N ALA A 261 -7.43 -10.64 1.45
CA ALA A 261 -8.63 -10.27 2.21
C ALA A 261 -8.43 -8.95 2.99
N PRO A 262 -7.37 -8.78 3.81
CA PRO A 262 -7.09 -7.52 4.48
C PRO A 262 -6.99 -6.31 3.53
N ALA A 263 -6.33 -6.47 2.38
CA ALA A 263 -6.19 -5.41 1.39
C ALA A 263 -7.53 -5.01 0.76
N LEU A 264 -8.33 -6.01 0.36
CA LEU A 264 -9.68 -5.80 -0.17
C LEU A 264 -10.60 -5.15 0.88
N LEU A 265 -10.48 -5.54 2.15
CA LEU A 265 -11.24 -4.96 3.26
C LEU A 265 -10.87 -3.50 3.50
N ARG A 266 -9.58 -3.15 3.41
CA ARG A 266 -9.16 -1.75 3.47
C ARG A 266 -9.67 -0.97 2.25
N GLN A 267 -9.58 -1.55 1.06
CA GLN A 267 -10.03 -0.90 -0.18
C GLN A 267 -11.55 -0.68 -0.20
N LEU A 268 -12.36 -1.56 0.42
CA LEU A 268 -13.81 -1.36 0.55
C LEU A 268 -14.14 -0.09 1.32
N GLN A 269 -13.28 0.30 2.25
CA GLN A 269 -13.45 1.52 3.03
C GLN A 269 -13.17 2.79 2.23
N GLU A 270 -12.80 2.68 0.94
CA GLU A 270 -12.86 3.80 0.00
C GLU A 270 -14.27 4.08 -0.54
N LEU A 271 -15.22 3.15 -0.33
CA LEU A 271 -16.64 3.44 -0.48
C LEU A 271 -17.13 4.39 0.64
N PRO A 272 -18.22 5.15 0.41
CA PRO A 272 -18.78 6.04 1.41
C PRO A 272 -19.21 5.27 2.66
N GLY A 273 -18.82 5.73 3.84
CA GLY A 273 -19.39 5.23 5.10
C GLY A 273 -20.85 5.69 5.27
N LEU A 274 -21.71 4.84 5.78
CA LEU A 274 -23.16 5.11 5.91
C LEU A 274 -23.47 6.36 6.77
N ARG A 275 -22.60 6.67 7.75
CA ARG A 275 -22.82 7.77 8.71
C ARG A 275 -22.59 9.15 8.09
N ASP A 276 -21.48 9.33 7.39
CA ASP A 276 -20.95 10.64 6.99
C ASP A 276 -20.69 10.74 5.48
N GLY A 277 -20.82 9.64 4.74
CA GLY A 277 -20.55 9.59 3.31
C GLY A 277 -19.07 9.70 2.93
N LEU A 278 -18.16 9.67 3.92
CA LEU A 278 -16.71 9.75 3.70
C LEU A 278 -16.13 8.35 3.50
N SER A 279 -15.15 8.24 2.62
CA SER A 279 -14.18 7.14 2.65
C SER A 279 -13.32 7.22 3.92
N LEU A 280 -12.66 6.12 4.27
CA LEU A 280 -11.72 6.10 5.39
C LEU A 280 -10.57 7.09 5.18
N THR A 281 -9.99 7.17 3.98
CA THR A 281 -8.91 8.14 3.68
C THR A 281 -9.35 9.57 3.94
N GLU A 282 -10.52 9.97 3.42
CA GLU A 282 -11.09 11.31 3.64
C GLU A 282 -11.35 11.55 5.13
N ARG A 283 -11.95 10.57 5.83
CA ARG A 283 -12.24 10.67 7.27
C ARG A 283 -10.98 10.85 8.10
N LEU A 284 -9.92 10.07 7.84
CA LEU A 284 -8.64 10.19 8.55
C LEU A 284 -8.01 11.58 8.36
N ALA A 285 -8.06 12.12 7.13
CA ALA A 285 -7.55 13.46 6.84
C ALA A 285 -8.35 14.54 7.57
N LEU A 286 -9.69 14.50 7.50
CA LEU A 286 -10.57 15.46 8.16
C LEU A 286 -10.44 15.38 9.70
N THR A 287 -10.36 14.18 10.27
CA THR A 287 -10.11 13.98 11.70
C THR A 287 -8.79 14.60 12.13
N TYR A 288 -7.70 14.37 11.40
CA TYR A 288 -6.41 14.97 11.75
C TYR A 288 -6.45 16.50 11.68
N LEU A 289 -7.10 17.07 10.66
CA LEU A 289 -7.27 18.52 10.54
C LEU A 289 -8.14 19.12 11.65
N ALA A 290 -9.16 18.39 12.13
CA ALA A 290 -9.96 18.82 13.28
C ALA A 290 -9.12 18.89 14.57
N GLU A 291 -8.18 17.95 14.74
CA GLU A 291 -7.31 17.88 15.91
C GLU A 291 -6.14 18.89 15.85
N ALA A 292 -5.51 19.03 14.68
CA ALA A 292 -4.28 19.80 14.50
C ALA A 292 -4.53 21.26 14.07
N GLY A 293 -5.72 21.58 13.54
CA GLY A 293 -6.00 22.85 12.88
C GLY A 293 -5.37 22.94 11.49
N PRO A 294 -5.31 24.16 10.91
CA PRO A 294 -4.76 24.38 9.57
C PRO A 294 -3.35 23.81 9.42
N THR A 295 -3.16 22.90 8.45
CA THR A 295 -1.95 22.11 8.32
C THR A 295 -1.53 21.96 6.86
N PRO A 296 -0.23 22.06 6.51
CA PRO A 296 0.23 21.81 5.13
C PRO A 296 -0.17 20.43 4.61
N PHE A 297 -0.56 20.35 3.35
CA PHE A 297 -1.04 19.13 2.71
C PHE A 297 -0.07 17.94 2.90
N GLY A 298 1.22 18.15 2.66
CA GLY A 298 2.24 17.12 2.83
C GLY A 298 2.41 16.65 4.28
N ARG A 299 2.06 17.49 5.27
CA ARG A 299 2.06 17.10 6.69
C ARG A 299 0.85 16.25 7.04
N VAL A 300 -0.32 16.52 6.45
CA VAL A 300 -1.49 15.64 6.54
C VAL A 300 -1.16 14.27 5.97
N PHE A 301 -0.60 14.22 4.76
CA PHE A 301 -0.18 12.96 4.14
C PHE A 301 0.83 12.19 5.01
N ALA A 302 1.88 12.86 5.47
CA ALA A 302 2.91 12.25 6.32
C ALA A 302 2.34 11.71 7.64
N GLU A 303 1.39 12.42 8.27
CA GLU A 303 0.74 11.95 9.50
C GLU A 303 -0.09 10.69 9.24
N LEU A 304 -0.86 10.66 8.15
CA LEU A 304 -1.66 9.50 7.78
C LEU A 304 -0.77 8.28 7.58
N MET A 305 0.25 8.40 6.72
CA MET A 305 1.15 7.28 6.42
C MET A 305 1.92 6.82 7.67
N ALA A 306 2.46 7.75 8.45
CA ALA A 306 3.31 7.39 9.60
C ALA A 306 2.52 6.85 10.79
N LYS A 307 1.25 7.22 10.98
CA LYS A 307 0.55 6.96 12.25
C LYS A 307 -0.91 6.51 12.14
N ARG A 308 -1.70 6.99 11.18
CA ARG A 308 -3.17 6.84 11.23
C ARG A 308 -3.74 5.80 10.27
N GLU A 309 -3.18 5.71 9.08
CA GLU A 309 -3.65 4.79 8.04
C GLU A 309 -3.38 3.35 8.48
N PRO A 310 -4.37 2.48 8.73
CA PRO A 310 -4.11 1.12 9.17
C PRO A 310 -3.23 0.32 8.21
N LEU A 311 -3.40 0.52 6.89
CA LEU A 311 -2.69 -0.21 5.84
C LEU A 311 -2.31 0.75 4.70
N PRO A 312 -1.15 1.44 4.80
CA PRO A 312 -0.74 2.46 3.82
C PRO A 312 -0.57 1.90 2.42
N PHE A 313 -1.18 2.56 1.42
CA PHE A 313 -1.09 2.17 -0.01
C PHE A 313 -1.00 3.37 -0.97
N LEU A 314 -1.10 4.59 -0.46
CA LEU A 314 -1.18 5.80 -1.28
C LEU A 314 0.19 6.43 -1.45
N GLY A 315 0.55 6.72 -2.70
CA GLY A 315 1.54 7.76 -3.01
C GLY A 315 0.98 9.15 -2.70
N ASP A 316 1.87 10.13 -2.57
CA ASP A 316 1.53 11.53 -2.29
C ASP A 316 0.64 12.13 -3.40
N MET A 317 0.92 11.82 -4.67
CA MET A 317 0.11 12.23 -5.82
C MET A 317 -1.27 11.59 -5.84
N MET A 318 -1.39 10.33 -5.39
CA MET A 318 -2.68 9.63 -5.26
C MET A 318 -3.52 10.26 -4.15
N PHE A 319 -2.90 10.54 -3.01
CA PHE A 319 -3.54 11.24 -1.90
C PHE A 319 -4.00 12.65 -2.29
N HIS A 320 -3.16 13.38 -3.04
CA HIS A 320 -3.53 14.69 -3.60
C HIS A 320 -4.78 14.57 -4.47
N ALA A 321 -4.78 13.69 -5.47
CA ALA A 321 -5.91 13.47 -6.37
C ALA A 321 -7.20 13.05 -5.63
N LEU A 322 -7.08 12.22 -4.57
CA LEU A 322 -8.23 11.79 -3.75
C LEU A 322 -8.89 12.92 -2.97
N LEU A 323 -8.13 13.91 -2.49
CA LEU A 323 -8.70 15.03 -1.73
C LEU A 323 -9.20 16.18 -2.60
N ARG A 324 -8.80 16.26 -3.87
CA ARG A 324 -9.24 17.35 -4.77
C ARG A 324 -10.76 17.55 -4.80
N PRO A 325 -11.62 16.51 -4.87
CA PRO A 325 -13.07 16.71 -4.83
C PRO A 325 -13.59 17.39 -3.55
N LEU A 326 -12.87 17.29 -2.42
CA LEU A 326 -13.24 17.92 -1.15
C LEU A 326 -12.81 19.39 -1.08
N ILE A 327 -11.94 19.83 -2.00
CA ILE A 327 -11.36 21.18 -2.07
C ILE A 327 -11.97 21.98 -3.22
N ASP A 328 -12.07 21.35 -4.40
CA ASP A 328 -12.42 22.00 -5.67
C ASP A 328 -13.93 21.96 -5.97
N GLY A 329 -14.73 21.29 -5.12
CA GLY A 329 -16.18 21.16 -5.31
C GLY A 329 -16.97 22.41 -4.92
N ASP A 330 -18.22 22.50 -5.38
CA ASP A 330 -19.12 23.64 -5.08
C ASP A 330 -19.43 23.81 -3.59
N ASN A 331 -19.38 22.70 -2.84
CA ASN A 331 -19.61 22.64 -1.40
C ASN A 331 -18.40 21.96 -0.73
N PRO A 332 -17.25 22.65 -0.64
CA PRO A 332 -16.02 22.01 -0.22
C PRO A 332 -16.03 21.67 1.27
N LEU A 333 -15.43 20.52 1.62
CA LEU A 333 -15.18 20.14 3.03
C LEU A 333 -13.86 20.74 3.54
N LEU A 334 -12.97 21.11 2.63
CA LEU A 334 -11.64 21.63 2.90
C LEU A 334 -11.40 22.93 2.14
N THR A 335 -10.70 23.88 2.74
CA THR A 335 -10.07 24.98 2.00
C THR A 335 -8.58 24.69 1.84
N ALA A 336 -8.03 25.06 0.69
CA ALA A 336 -6.59 25.14 0.46
C ALA A 336 -6.19 26.61 0.34
N THR A 337 -5.34 27.09 1.24
CA THR A 337 -4.77 28.45 1.17
C THR A 337 -3.32 28.41 0.71
N GLU A 338 -2.73 29.59 0.48
CA GLU A 338 -1.36 29.72 -0.02
C GLU A 338 -1.15 29.06 -1.40
N THR A 339 -2.15 29.20 -2.28
CA THR A 339 -2.18 28.58 -3.63
C THR A 339 -1.05 29.01 -4.57
N HIS A 340 -0.27 30.02 -4.19
CA HIS A 340 0.97 30.42 -4.88
C HIS A 340 2.14 29.45 -4.60
N LEU A 341 2.03 28.61 -3.57
CA LEU A 341 2.99 27.55 -3.26
C LEU A 341 2.63 26.26 -4.01
N GLU A 342 3.63 25.40 -4.17
CA GLU A 342 3.40 24.02 -4.60
C GLU A 342 2.46 23.29 -3.65
N TRP A 343 1.63 22.40 -4.20
CA TRP A 343 0.53 21.75 -3.49
C TRP A 343 0.91 21.11 -2.14
N PRO A 344 2.09 20.49 -1.91
CA PRO A 344 2.41 19.88 -0.62
C PRO A 344 2.54 20.91 0.51
N ARG A 345 2.82 22.18 0.15
CA ARG A 345 3.01 23.29 1.09
C ARG A 345 1.74 24.11 1.30
N GLN A 346 0.75 23.97 0.42
CA GLN A 346 -0.55 24.62 0.61
C GLN A 346 -1.20 24.14 1.91
N VAL A 347 -1.83 25.06 2.63
CA VAL A 347 -2.39 24.79 3.95
C VAL A 347 -3.84 24.34 3.80
N LEU A 348 -4.16 23.15 4.30
CA LEU A 348 -5.51 22.62 4.38
C LEU A 348 -6.18 23.04 5.69
N ALA A 349 -7.44 23.43 5.63
CA ALA A 349 -8.28 23.65 6.80
C ALA A 349 -9.70 23.13 6.59
N LEU A 350 -10.38 22.72 7.66
CA LEU A 350 -11.79 22.32 7.59
C LEU A 350 -12.69 23.52 7.32
N THR A 351 -13.68 23.33 6.44
CA THR A 351 -14.82 24.24 6.33
C THR A 351 -15.86 23.94 7.42
N ALA A 352 -16.84 24.84 7.61
CA ALA A 352 -17.99 24.56 8.47
C ALA A 352 -18.77 23.32 8.03
N LEU A 353 -18.87 23.08 6.71
CA LEU A 353 -19.46 21.87 6.16
C LEU A 353 -18.60 20.64 6.47
N GLY A 354 -17.27 20.73 6.31
CA GLY A 354 -16.33 19.67 6.67
C GLY A 354 -16.49 19.22 8.12
N GLN A 355 -16.63 20.16 9.05
CA GLN A 355 -16.87 19.86 10.46
C GLN A 355 -18.23 19.19 10.70
N THR A 356 -19.29 19.67 10.03
CA THR A 356 -20.65 19.11 10.12
C THR A 356 -20.69 17.67 9.60
N VAL A 357 -20.07 17.41 8.45
CA VAL A 357 -19.95 16.08 7.84
C VAL A 357 -19.15 15.14 8.73
N LEU A 358 -17.97 15.57 9.21
CA LEU A 358 -17.12 14.74 10.08
C LEU A 358 -17.86 14.32 11.37
N ASN A 359 -18.70 15.21 11.91
CA ASN A 359 -19.54 14.94 13.08
C ASN A 359 -20.77 14.07 12.77
N GLY A 360 -21.02 13.69 11.51
CA GLY A 360 -22.16 12.87 11.09
C GLY A 360 -23.50 13.63 11.04
N HIS A 361 -23.48 14.96 11.05
CA HIS A 361 -24.69 15.79 10.96
C HIS A 361 -25.05 16.18 9.52
N ALA A 362 -24.18 15.83 8.56
CA ALA A 362 -24.42 15.93 7.12
C ALA A 362 -23.71 14.76 6.42
N HIS A 363 -24.13 14.44 5.21
CA HIS A 363 -23.58 13.32 4.45
C HIS A 363 -22.87 13.83 3.19
N TRP A 364 -21.57 13.55 3.06
CA TRP A 364 -20.71 14.08 1.99
C TRP A 364 -21.28 13.87 0.59
N ARG A 365 -21.89 12.70 0.35
CA ARG A 365 -22.42 12.35 -0.98
C ARG A 365 -23.59 13.21 -1.44
N ASP A 366 -24.23 13.94 -0.52
CA ASP A 366 -25.33 14.86 -0.85
C ASP A 366 -24.80 16.23 -1.32
N HIS A 367 -23.49 16.47 -1.17
CA HIS A 367 -22.79 17.70 -1.55
C HIS A 367 -21.76 17.52 -2.66
N ALA A 368 -21.31 16.28 -2.90
CA ALA A 368 -20.34 15.97 -3.94
C ALA A 368 -20.91 16.20 -5.35
N CYS A 369 -20.22 16.98 -6.17
CA CYS A 369 -20.64 17.33 -7.54
C CYS A 369 -20.01 16.47 -8.66
N HIS A 370 -19.05 15.60 -8.32
CA HIS A 370 -18.35 14.75 -9.29
C HIS A 370 -18.61 13.26 -9.07
N ALA A 371 -18.62 12.49 -10.15
CA ALA A 371 -18.63 11.04 -10.06
C ALA A 371 -17.31 10.54 -9.45
N ARG A 372 -17.39 9.61 -8.50
CA ARG A 372 -16.22 8.92 -7.93
C ARG A 372 -16.31 7.44 -8.26
N TRP A 373 -15.19 6.84 -8.61
CA TRP A 373 -15.09 5.40 -8.84
C TRP A 373 -14.23 4.75 -7.77
N VAL A 374 -14.66 3.57 -7.32
CA VAL A 374 -13.91 2.68 -6.44
C VAL A 374 -14.02 1.29 -7.05
N GLY A 375 -12.97 0.87 -7.77
CA GLY A 375 -13.05 -0.31 -8.63
C GLY A 375 -14.17 -0.15 -9.67
N GLY A 376 -15.04 -1.15 -9.77
CA GLY A 376 -16.22 -1.16 -10.64
C GLY A 376 -17.40 -0.33 -10.15
N VAL A 377 -17.37 0.15 -8.90
CA VAL A 377 -18.48 0.88 -8.29
C VAL A 377 -18.42 2.36 -8.68
N CYS A 378 -19.46 2.83 -9.37
CA CYS A 378 -19.61 4.23 -9.75
C CYS A 378 -20.55 4.98 -8.79
N LEU A 379 -20.03 5.99 -8.10
CA LEU A 379 -20.76 6.84 -7.17
C LEU A 379 -21.11 8.15 -7.88
N ARG A 380 -22.33 8.26 -8.41
CA ARG A 380 -22.80 9.46 -9.10
C ARG A 380 -23.46 10.46 -8.14
N PRO A 381 -23.28 11.78 -8.32
CA PRO A 381 -24.00 12.79 -7.56
C PRO A 381 -25.52 12.64 -7.68
N GLY A 382 -26.23 12.79 -6.55
CA GLY A 382 -27.71 12.79 -6.52
C GLY A 382 -28.37 11.47 -6.93
N GLN A 383 -27.61 10.36 -6.97
CA GLN A 383 -28.12 9.04 -7.31
C GLN A 383 -28.00 8.09 -6.11
N PRO A 384 -28.87 7.07 -6.04
CA PRO A 384 -28.66 5.91 -5.17
C PRO A 384 -27.25 5.34 -5.34
N HIS A 385 -26.63 4.89 -4.26
CA HIS A 385 -25.27 4.36 -4.30
C HIS A 385 -24.99 3.33 -3.22
N TRP A 386 -23.94 2.55 -3.44
CA TRP A 386 -23.37 1.69 -2.41
C TRP A 386 -22.64 2.52 -1.36
N ALA A 387 -22.88 2.20 -0.10
CA ALA A 387 -22.15 2.65 1.07
C ALA A 387 -21.69 1.42 1.87
N ILE A 388 -20.89 1.62 2.91
CA ILE A 388 -20.52 0.57 3.86
C ILE A 388 -21.02 0.89 5.27
N ASP A 389 -21.45 -0.14 6.01
CA ASP A 389 -21.82 -0.03 7.42
C ASP A 389 -20.59 -0.13 8.36
N GLU A 390 -20.84 -0.17 9.67
CA GLU A 390 -19.79 -0.28 10.69
C GLU A 390 -19.03 -1.62 10.66
N ASN A 391 -19.61 -2.64 10.03
CA ASN A 391 -18.98 -3.94 9.81
C ASN A 391 -18.30 -4.03 8.43
N ILE A 392 -18.20 -2.92 7.70
CA ILE A 392 -17.62 -2.85 6.35
C ILE A 392 -18.41 -3.73 5.35
N LEU A 393 -19.71 -3.90 5.60
CA LEU A 393 -20.61 -4.61 4.69
C LEU A 393 -21.30 -3.60 3.75
N PRO A 394 -21.41 -3.92 2.44
CA PRO A 394 -22.12 -3.07 1.51
C PRO A 394 -23.60 -2.92 1.84
N VAL A 395 -24.06 -1.67 1.86
CA VAL A 395 -25.46 -1.29 2.02
C VAL A 395 -25.85 -0.39 0.86
N TRP A 396 -27.02 -0.65 0.27
CA TRP A 396 -27.57 0.22 -0.76
C TRP A 396 -28.26 1.42 -0.12
N ARG A 397 -27.78 2.63 -0.39
CA ARG A 397 -28.41 3.89 -0.01
C ARG A 397 -29.28 4.37 -1.18
N PRO A 398 -30.62 4.39 -1.02
CA PRO A 398 -31.54 4.81 -2.07
C PRO A 398 -31.47 6.31 -2.38
#